data_AF-A0A2V6I061-F1
#
_entry.id   AF-A0A2V6I061-F1
#
_cell.length_a   1.000
_cell.length_b   1.000
_cell.length_c   1.000
_cell.angle_alpha   90.00
_cell.angle_beta   90.00
_cell.angle_gamma   90.00
#
_symmetry.space_group_name_H-M   'P 1'
#
loop_
_entity.id
_entity.type
_entity.pdbx_description
1 polymer ?
#
loop_
_entity_poly.entity_id
_entity_poly.type
_entity_poly.pdbx_seq_one_letter_code
_entity_poly.pdbx_strand_id
1 'polypeptide(L)'
;EKEIGRDWETQYRNWATPKGALALLAALQSKRGLSAESQALLLKLMTEAIPGAKRLKGELPAGTVVAHKTGTGGTQNGITSATNDIGILTLPDGRHLAVAAFVSDSAANDDTRYAIIARLAKAAWDRAQSLGR
;
A
#
# COMPACT_ATOMS: atom_id res chain seq x y z
N GLU A 1 1.51 -17.28 7.98
CA GLU A 1 1.35 -17.35 6.51
C GLU A 1 0.95 -18.73 5.98
N LYS A 2 1.59 -19.84 6.41
CA LYS A 2 1.29 -21.20 5.88
C LYS A 2 -0.17 -21.68 6.03
N GLU A 3 -0.97 -21.11 6.92
CA GLU A 3 -2.36 -21.54 7.12
C GLU A 3 -3.38 -20.81 6.24
N ILE A 4 -3.07 -19.60 5.75
CA ILE A 4 -4.00 -18.78 4.95
C ILE A 4 -4.28 -19.42 3.58
N GLY A 5 -3.41 -20.31 3.10
CA GLY A 5 -3.57 -21.01 1.83
C GLY A 5 -4.37 -22.33 1.89
N ARG A 6 -4.81 -22.79 3.07
CA ARG A 6 -5.50 -24.10 3.19
C ARG A 6 -7.01 -24.01 3.06
N ASP A 7 -7.60 -22.91 3.46
CA ASP A 7 -9.02 -22.62 3.36
C ASP A 7 -9.22 -21.26 2.70
N TRP A 8 -9.90 -21.26 1.55
CA TRP A 8 -10.12 -20.07 0.74
C TRP A 8 -10.79 -18.94 1.50
N GLU A 9 -11.71 -19.27 2.40
CA GLU A 9 -12.49 -18.28 3.16
C GLU A 9 -11.67 -17.60 4.27
N THR A 10 -10.62 -18.26 4.75
CA THR A 10 -9.82 -17.76 5.88
C THR A 10 -9.16 -16.41 5.56
N GLN A 11 -8.78 -16.16 4.31
CA GLN A 11 -8.18 -14.87 3.93
C GLN A 11 -9.16 -13.69 4.00
N TYR A 12 -10.47 -13.92 3.84
CA TYR A 12 -11.50 -12.88 3.91
C TYR A 12 -11.88 -12.50 5.34
N ARG A 13 -11.48 -13.30 6.34
CA ARG A 13 -11.69 -12.97 7.76
C ARG A 13 -10.84 -11.80 8.23
N ASN A 14 -9.68 -11.58 7.60
CA ASN A 14 -8.83 -10.41 7.85
C ASN A 14 -9.11 -9.34 6.78
N TRP A 15 -10.01 -8.41 7.10
CA TRP A 15 -10.42 -7.35 6.20
C TRP A 15 -10.10 -5.96 6.76
N ALA A 16 -10.04 -4.98 5.87
CA ALA A 16 -9.94 -3.57 6.22
C ALA A 16 -10.72 -2.74 5.20
N THR A 17 -11.21 -1.57 5.62
CA THR A 17 -11.66 -0.57 4.66
C THR A 17 -10.48 0.29 4.22
N PRO A 18 -10.48 0.84 2.98
CA PRO A 18 -9.46 1.80 2.57
C PRO A 18 -9.36 3.00 3.52
N LYS A 19 -10.51 3.51 3.99
CA LYS A 19 -10.55 4.61 4.98
C LYS A 19 -9.88 4.24 6.30
N GLY A 20 -10.09 3.02 6.81
CA GLY A 20 -9.44 2.52 8.02
C GLY A 20 -7.93 2.42 7.86
N ALA A 21 -7.46 1.92 6.72
CA ALA A 21 -6.03 1.86 6.40
C ALA A 21 -5.40 3.25 6.34
N LEU A 22 -6.07 4.22 5.69
CA LEU A 22 -5.61 5.61 5.65
C LEU A 22 -5.54 6.24 7.05
N ALA A 23 -6.54 5.99 7.91
CA ALA A 23 -6.54 6.48 9.28
C ALA A 23 -5.38 5.90 10.11
N LEU A 24 -5.07 4.62 9.92
CA LEU A 24 -3.94 3.95 10.56
C LEU A 24 -2.60 4.56 10.10
N LEU A 25 -2.40 4.74 8.79
CA LEU A 25 -1.20 5.36 8.24
C LEU A 25 -1.04 6.81 8.70
N ALA A 26 -2.13 7.57 8.78
CA ALA A 26 -2.11 8.93 9.32
C ALA A 26 -1.72 8.95 10.81
N ALA A 27 -2.23 8.01 11.61
CA ALA A 27 -1.83 7.87 13.02
C ALA A 27 -0.34 7.54 13.15
N LEU A 28 0.16 6.60 12.33
CA LEU A 28 1.58 6.24 12.26
C LEU A 28 2.43 7.46 11.91
N GLN A 29 2.06 8.24 10.88
CA GLN A 29 2.82 9.43 10.49
C GLN A 29 2.81 10.51 11.57
N SER A 30 1.68 10.73 12.23
CA SER A 30 1.52 11.72 13.31
C SER A 30 2.08 11.30 14.67
N LYS A 31 2.93 10.26 14.73
CA LYS A 31 3.57 9.75 15.97
C LYS A 31 2.56 9.30 17.04
N ARG A 32 1.40 8.77 16.66
CA ARG A 32 0.37 8.33 17.61
C ARG A 32 0.41 6.80 17.78
N GLY A 33 0.52 6.35 19.02
CA GLY A 33 0.40 4.94 19.40
C GLY A 33 1.72 4.15 19.49
N LEU A 34 2.86 4.76 19.15
CA LEU A 34 4.19 4.17 19.26
C LEU A 34 5.17 5.16 19.91
N SER A 35 6.25 4.65 20.52
CA SER A 35 7.40 5.50 20.88
C SER A 35 8.04 6.09 19.61
N ALA A 36 8.79 7.19 19.76
CA ALA A 36 9.47 7.81 18.62
C ALA A 36 10.45 6.86 17.93
N GLU A 37 11.17 6.05 18.71
CA GLU A 37 12.13 5.05 18.23
C GLU A 37 11.43 3.92 17.49
N SER A 38 10.32 3.42 18.02
CA SER A 38 9.53 2.34 17.40
C SER A 38 8.88 2.80 16.11
N GLN A 39 8.37 4.03 16.08
CA GLN A 39 7.81 4.66 14.89
C GLN A 39 8.88 4.81 13.79
N ALA A 40 10.06 5.34 14.15
CA ALA A 40 11.18 5.51 13.22
C ALA A 40 11.65 4.16 12.66
N LEU A 41 11.76 3.14 13.51
CA LEU A 41 12.10 1.79 13.08
C LEU A 41 11.05 1.22 12.12
N LEU A 42 9.76 1.36 12.42
CA LEU A 42 8.69 0.86 11.55
C LEU A 42 8.68 1.57 10.18
N LEU A 43 8.79 2.90 10.16
CA LEU A 43 8.86 3.66 8.91
C LEU A 43 10.10 3.30 8.08
N LYS A 44 11.24 3.06 8.74
CA LYS A 44 12.46 2.56 8.08
C LYS A 44 12.20 1.21 7.41
N LEU A 45 11.68 0.24 8.16
CA LEU A 45 11.38 -1.10 7.63
C LEU A 45 10.38 -1.06 6.47
N MET A 46 9.36 -0.20 6.55
CA MET A 46 8.38 0.00 5.47
C MET A 46 8.99 0.67 4.24
N THR A 47 9.99 1.54 4.42
CA THR A 47 10.70 2.20 3.30
C THR A 47 11.63 1.22 2.60
N GLU A 48 12.33 0.40 3.38
CA GLU A 48 13.29 -0.62 2.93
C GLU A 48 12.62 -1.90 2.40
N ALA A 49 11.28 -1.98 2.45
CA ALA A 49 10.54 -3.12 1.95
C ALA A 49 10.81 -3.36 0.44
N ILE A 50 11.29 -4.57 0.13
CA ILE A 50 11.64 -5.02 -1.22
C ILE A 50 10.40 -5.37 -2.08
N PRO A 51 9.37 -6.08 -1.56
CA PRO A 51 8.22 -6.48 -2.38
C PRO A 51 7.44 -5.28 -2.96
N GLY A 52 6.83 -5.47 -4.13
CA GLY A 52 5.86 -4.50 -4.68
C GLY A 52 6.46 -3.34 -5.48
N ALA A 53 7.66 -3.49 -6.05
CA ALA A 53 8.30 -2.44 -6.87
C ALA A 53 7.41 -1.89 -8.00
N LYS A 54 6.53 -2.72 -8.58
CA LYS A 54 5.58 -2.33 -9.64
C LYS A 54 4.23 -1.78 -9.14
N ARG A 55 4.00 -1.68 -7.82
CA ARG A 55 2.72 -1.27 -7.21
C ARG A 55 2.73 0.23 -6.91
N LEU A 56 2.61 0.68 -5.65
CA LEU A 56 2.56 2.12 -5.35
C LEU A 56 3.77 2.88 -5.92
N LYS A 57 4.95 2.23 -5.92
CA LYS A 57 6.20 2.77 -6.46
C LYS A 57 6.26 2.84 -8.00
N GLY A 58 5.39 2.11 -8.70
CA GLY A 58 5.61 1.73 -10.11
C GLY A 58 5.61 2.87 -11.13
N GLU A 59 4.84 3.93 -10.88
CA GLU A 59 4.72 5.08 -11.80
C GLU A 59 5.10 6.42 -11.13
N LEU A 60 5.62 6.38 -9.90
CA LEU A 60 6.09 7.58 -9.21
C LEU A 60 7.44 8.06 -9.76
N PRO A 61 7.78 9.36 -9.61
CA PRO A 61 9.11 9.84 -9.95
C PRO A 61 10.22 9.02 -9.28
N ALA A 62 11.32 8.81 -9.99
CA ALA A 62 12.48 8.12 -9.44
C ALA A 62 12.99 8.84 -8.18
N GLY A 63 13.31 8.06 -7.14
CA GLY A 63 13.76 8.59 -5.85
C GLY A 63 12.64 9.01 -4.90
N THR A 64 11.36 8.94 -5.29
CA THR A 64 10.24 9.16 -4.35
C THR A 64 10.33 8.16 -3.19
N VAL A 65 10.38 8.67 -1.96
CA VAL A 65 10.40 7.84 -0.75
C VAL A 65 9.00 7.31 -0.49
N VAL A 66 8.88 5.97 -0.42
CA VAL A 66 7.62 5.26 -0.22
C VAL A 66 7.78 4.26 0.92
N ALA A 67 7.22 4.59 2.08
CA ALA A 67 7.09 3.66 3.21
C ALA A 67 5.79 2.87 3.04
N HIS A 68 5.87 1.60 2.64
CA HIS A 68 4.67 0.84 2.28
C HIS A 68 4.68 -0.61 2.78
N LYS A 69 3.52 -1.25 2.67
CA LYS A 69 3.36 -2.69 2.87
C LYS A 69 2.40 -3.28 1.84
N THR A 70 2.89 -4.31 1.18
CA THR A 70 2.12 -5.13 0.24
C THR A 70 1.29 -6.21 0.93
N GLY A 71 0.21 -6.62 0.28
CA GLY A 71 -0.51 -7.87 0.54
C GLY A 71 -0.85 -8.58 -0.76
N THR A 72 -0.73 -9.90 -0.80
CA THR A 72 -1.13 -10.72 -1.95
C THR A 72 -1.83 -11.96 -1.41
N GLY A 73 -3.07 -12.17 -1.81
CA GLY A 73 -3.85 -13.35 -1.47
C GLY A 73 -3.60 -14.50 -2.44
N GLY A 74 -4.23 -15.64 -2.16
CA GLY A 74 -4.18 -16.81 -3.04
C GLY A 74 -4.92 -16.58 -4.36
N THR A 75 -4.66 -17.45 -5.33
CA THR A 75 -5.45 -17.52 -6.57
C THR A 75 -6.17 -18.87 -6.65
N GLN A 76 -7.49 -18.85 -6.83
CA GLN A 76 -8.31 -20.04 -7.01
C GLN A 76 -9.34 -19.80 -8.11
N ASN A 77 -9.54 -20.78 -8.98
CA ASN A 77 -10.49 -20.70 -10.11
C ASN A 77 -10.30 -19.45 -10.98
N GLY A 78 -9.04 -19.03 -11.18
CA GLY A 78 -8.69 -17.84 -11.95
C GLY A 78 -8.91 -16.51 -11.23
N ILE A 79 -9.32 -16.50 -9.96
CA ILE A 79 -9.53 -15.31 -9.16
C ILE A 79 -8.42 -15.16 -8.13
N THR A 80 -7.70 -14.05 -8.16
CA THR A 80 -6.81 -13.63 -7.06
C THR A 80 -7.63 -12.82 -6.05
N SER A 81 -7.71 -13.29 -4.82
CA SER A 81 -8.56 -12.70 -3.76
C SER A 81 -8.13 -11.29 -3.37
N ALA A 82 -6.82 -11.01 -3.36
CA ALA A 82 -6.27 -9.72 -2.95
C ALA A 82 -4.94 -9.41 -3.64
N THR A 83 -4.82 -8.19 -4.15
CA THR A 83 -3.56 -7.56 -4.55
C THR A 83 -3.57 -6.15 -4.01
N ASN A 84 -2.89 -5.96 -2.87
CA ASN A 84 -2.98 -4.73 -2.06
C ASN A 84 -1.61 -4.07 -1.94
N ASP A 85 -1.62 -2.76 -1.81
CA ASP A 85 -0.45 -2.00 -1.38
C ASP A 85 -0.91 -0.70 -0.72
N ILE A 86 -0.44 -0.46 0.51
CA ILE A 86 -0.78 0.72 1.30
C ILE A 86 0.51 1.36 1.82
N GLY A 87 0.56 2.68 1.91
CA GLY A 87 1.78 3.35 2.36
C GLY A 87 1.69 4.86 2.46
N ILE A 88 2.81 5.45 2.84
CA ILE A 88 3.04 6.88 2.98
C ILE A 88 4.09 7.29 1.94
N LEU A 89 3.71 8.20 1.05
CA LEU A 89 4.57 8.78 0.03
C LEU A 89 5.08 10.13 0.55
N THR A 90 6.36 10.42 0.39
CA THR A 90 6.96 11.71 0.78
C THR A 90 7.07 12.61 -0.44
N LEU A 91 6.29 13.71 -0.46
CA LEU A 91 6.25 14.72 -1.52
C LEU A 91 7.55 15.52 -1.58
N PRO A 92 7.90 16.15 -2.72
CA PRO A 92 9.14 16.92 -2.86
C PRO A 92 9.25 18.11 -1.90
N ASP A 93 8.12 18.62 -1.41
CA ASP A 93 8.04 19.69 -0.42
C ASP A 93 8.08 19.19 1.04
N GLY A 94 8.30 17.89 1.25
CA GLY A 94 8.35 17.25 2.56
C GLY A 94 6.99 16.93 3.17
N ARG A 95 5.86 17.28 2.51
CA ARG A 95 4.55 16.79 2.95
C ARG A 95 4.44 15.29 2.73
N HIS A 96 3.53 14.67 3.46
CA HIS A 96 3.29 13.23 3.37
C HIS A 96 1.88 12.94 2.87
N LEU A 97 1.76 11.97 1.97
CA LEU A 97 0.50 11.50 1.40
C LEU A 97 0.29 10.03 1.75
N ALA A 98 -0.75 9.72 2.53
CA ALA A 98 -1.18 8.35 2.74
C ALA A 98 -2.00 7.84 1.54
N VAL A 99 -1.67 6.66 1.04
CA VAL A 99 -2.37 6.00 -0.07
C VAL A 99 -2.67 4.56 0.33
N ALA A 100 -3.87 4.07 0.00
CA ALA A 100 -4.26 2.70 0.23
C ALA A 100 -5.02 2.15 -0.99
N ALA A 101 -4.47 1.11 -1.61
CA ALA A 101 -5.08 0.44 -2.75
C ALA A 101 -5.36 -1.04 -2.42
N PHE A 102 -6.61 -1.44 -2.67
CA PHE A 102 -7.08 -2.82 -2.50
C PHE A 102 -7.70 -3.27 -3.82
N VAL A 103 -7.07 -4.23 -4.50
CA VAL A 103 -7.63 -4.90 -5.68
C VAL A 103 -8.10 -6.28 -5.22
N SER A 104 -9.40 -6.40 -5.00
CA SER A 104 -10.03 -7.64 -4.52
C SER A 104 -10.65 -8.44 -5.66
N ASP A 105 -10.71 -9.76 -5.50
CA ASP A 105 -11.44 -10.71 -6.37
C ASP A 105 -11.26 -10.47 -7.86
N SER A 106 -10.01 -10.41 -8.29
CA SER A 106 -9.68 -10.04 -9.67
C SER A 106 -9.26 -11.25 -10.50
N ALA A 107 -9.89 -11.38 -11.67
CA ALA A 107 -9.49 -12.32 -12.71
C ALA A 107 -8.35 -11.80 -13.60
N ALA A 108 -7.95 -10.54 -13.42
CA ALA A 108 -6.90 -9.93 -14.25
C ALA A 108 -5.52 -10.51 -13.90
N ASN A 109 -4.59 -10.47 -14.83
CA ASN A 109 -3.20 -10.88 -14.59
C ASN A 109 -2.45 -9.91 -13.65
N ASP A 110 -1.30 -10.36 -13.14
CA ASP A 110 -0.46 -9.62 -12.19
C ASP A 110 -0.11 -8.21 -12.67
N ASP A 111 0.38 -8.06 -13.90
CA ASP A 111 0.80 -6.77 -14.43
C ASP A 111 -0.37 -5.77 -14.48
N THR A 112 -1.58 -6.23 -14.81
CA THR A 112 -2.78 -5.38 -14.80
C THR A 112 -3.14 -4.94 -13.38
N ARG A 113 -3.11 -5.87 -12.41
CA ARG A 113 -3.40 -5.56 -10.99
C ARG A 113 -2.34 -4.68 -10.36
N TYR A 114 -1.08 -4.76 -10.78
CA TYR A 114 -0.01 -3.87 -10.31
C TYR A 114 -0.13 -2.49 -10.96
N ALA A 115 -0.39 -2.42 -12.26
CA ALA A 115 -0.54 -1.17 -12.99
C ALA A 115 -1.68 -0.31 -12.47
N ILE A 116 -2.83 -0.90 -12.11
CA ILE A 116 -3.95 -0.11 -11.55
C ILE A 116 -3.57 0.53 -10.19
N ILE A 117 -2.80 -0.17 -9.35
CA ILE A 117 -2.30 0.37 -8.08
C ILE A 117 -1.30 1.51 -8.35
N ALA A 118 -0.37 1.31 -9.30
CA ALA A 118 0.63 2.32 -9.65
C ALA A 118 -0.01 3.61 -10.19
N ARG A 119 -0.97 3.47 -11.11
CA ARG A 119 -1.72 4.60 -11.69
C ARG A 119 -2.54 5.35 -10.64
N LEU A 120 -3.18 4.63 -9.72
CA LEU A 120 -3.91 5.24 -8.62
C LEU A 120 -2.96 6.06 -7.73
N ALA A 121 -1.81 5.51 -7.37
CA ALA A 121 -0.79 6.22 -6.57
C ALA A 121 -0.28 7.47 -7.29
N LYS A 122 0.01 7.35 -8.59
CA LYS A 122 0.47 8.46 -9.43
C LYS A 122 -0.58 9.56 -9.55
N ALA A 123 -1.84 9.22 -9.78
CA ALA A 123 -2.93 10.20 -9.85
C ALA A 123 -3.11 10.94 -8.51
N ALA A 124 -3.06 10.23 -7.38
CA ALA A 124 -3.14 10.84 -6.06
C ALA A 124 -1.95 11.77 -5.79
N TRP A 125 -0.75 11.34 -6.16
CA TRP A 125 0.49 12.12 -6.07
C TRP A 125 0.42 13.42 -6.88
N ASP A 126 0.04 13.34 -8.15
CA ASP A 126 -0.10 14.49 -9.03
C ASP A 126 -1.13 15.48 -8.49
N ARG A 127 -2.26 14.97 -7.97
CA ARG A 127 -3.28 15.80 -7.34
C ARG A 127 -2.74 16.51 -6.09
N ALA A 128 -2.03 15.81 -5.22
CA ALA A 128 -1.46 16.40 -4.00
C ALA A 128 -0.40 17.48 -4.30
N GLN A 129 0.35 17.32 -5.39
CA GLN A 129 1.28 18.33 -5.90
C GLN A 129 0.55 19.58 -6.42
N SER A 130 -0.60 19.41 -7.09
CA SER A 130 -1.40 20.54 -7.58
C SER A 130 -2.04 21.37 -6.46
N LEU A 131 -2.28 20.76 -5.29
CA LEU A 131 -2.92 21.40 -4.13
C LEU A 131 -1.94 22.13 -3.21
N GLY A 132 -0.64 21.84 -3.32
CA GLY A 132 0.41 22.51 -2.54
C GLY A 132 1.04 23.71 -3.25
N ARG A 133 0.54 24.06 -4.44
CA ARG A 133 0.90 25.28 -5.17
C ARG A 133 -0.08 26.39 -4.87
#